data_AF-A0A222SNJ3-F1
#
_entry.id   AF-A0A222SNJ3-F1
#
_cell.length_a   1.000
_cell.length_b   1.000
_cell.length_c   1.000
_cell.angle_alpha   90.00
_cell.angle_beta   90.00
_cell.angle_gamma   90.00
#
_symmetry.space_group_name_H-M   'P 1'
#
loop_
_entity.id
_entity.type
_entity.pdbx_description
1 polymer ?
#
loop_
_entity_poly.entity_id
_entity_poly.type
_entity_poly.pdbx_seq_one_letter_code
_entity_poly.pdbx_strand_id
1 'polypeptide(L)'
;MREVPPPAADAGPQAVAMLRVPYDTATDDLLADVADVYLSADLGKVGTGHERMVLLGGYRSALQRFGAGFPAGALHVSDDHGAAFHSPLQQHISDYLEPTLDAMTFHDPRVPVHSCMERKALTTAEEIRDLFRRNPTAPVSVPHMIGGLEDSGTELGLVLGPAAFGTFQNASFPVVHVESPDHVFEAMTAVYDFGIELPSTEAGVTQ
;
A
#
# COMPACT_ATOMS: atom_id res chain seq x y z
N MET A 1 23.62 0.89 -7.90
CA MET A 1 22.31 1.42 -7.49
C MET A 1 22.52 2.88 -7.14
N ARG A 2 21.73 3.78 -7.69
CA ARG A 2 21.86 5.22 -7.43
C ARG A 2 21.35 5.45 -6.00
N GLU A 3 22.19 6.00 -5.13
CA GLU A 3 21.84 6.18 -3.72
C GLU A 3 20.77 7.27 -3.63
N VAL A 4 19.67 6.93 -2.96
CA VAL A 4 18.56 7.85 -2.72
C VAL A 4 19.07 8.94 -1.78
N PRO A 5 18.85 10.24 -2.09
CA PRO A 5 19.32 11.31 -1.24
C PRO A 5 18.71 11.17 0.16
N PRO A 6 19.48 11.41 1.23
CA PRO A 6 18.90 11.44 2.56
C PRO A 6 17.94 12.64 2.68
N PRO A 7 17.06 12.66 3.69
CA PRO A 7 16.35 13.86 4.08
C PRO A 7 17.30 15.04 4.33
N ALA A 8 16.76 16.26 4.36
CA ALA A 8 17.55 17.45 4.69
C ALA A 8 18.34 17.27 6.00
N ALA A 9 19.56 17.79 6.05
CA ALA A 9 20.49 17.54 7.17
C ALA A 9 20.02 18.08 8.53
N ASP A 10 19.07 19.02 8.53
CA ASP A 10 18.41 19.59 9.70
C ASP A 10 17.10 18.86 10.07
N ALA A 11 16.65 17.92 9.26
CA ALA A 11 15.46 17.13 9.56
C ALA A 11 15.73 16.19 10.74
N GLY A 12 14.80 16.17 11.70
CA GLY A 12 14.83 15.22 12.80
C GLY A 12 14.68 13.76 12.32
N PRO A 13 15.01 12.77 13.19
CA PRO A 13 14.85 11.36 12.84
C PRO A 13 13.41 11.05 12.45
N GLN A 14 13.22 10.43 11.29
CA GLN A 14 11.92 9.97 10.81
C GLN A 14 11.65 8.53 11.26
N ALA A 15 10.39 8.14 11.27
CA ALA A 15 9.97 6.76 11.51
C ALA A 15 8.58 6.49 10.92
N VAL A 16 8.21 5.21 10.93
CA VAL A 16 6.82 4.76 10.82
C VAL A 16 6.35 4.22 12.17
N ALA A 17 5.09 4.47 12.49
CA ALA A 17 4.40 3.84 13.61
C ALA A 17 3.16 3.09 13.16
N MET A 18 2.89 1.96 13.79
CA MET A 18 1.66 1.21 13.62
C MET A 18 0.68 1.60 14.73
N LEU A 19 -0.55 1.93 14.37
CA LEU A 19 -1.62 2.30 15.29
C LEU A 19 -2.87 1.44 15.03
N ARG A 20 -3.45 0.89 16.09
CA ARG A 20 -4.75 0.21 16.06
C ARG A 20 -5.82 1.12 16.67
N VAL A 21 -6.92 1.32 15.95
CA VAL A 21 -8.05 2.14 16.38
C VAL A 21 -9.38 1.45 16.04
N PRO A 22 -10.50 1.83 16.69
CA PRO A 22 -11.82 1.39 16.25
C PRO A 22 -12.04 1.60 14.75
N TYR A 23 -12.70 0.66 14.08
CA TYR A 23 -12.83 0.66 12.61
C TYR A 23 -13.51 1.92 12.05
N ASP A 24 -14.46 2.48 12.80
CA ASP A 24 -15.21 3.70 12.48
C ASP A 24 -14.46 5.00 12.77
N THR A 25 -13.23 4.93 13.27
CA THR A 25 -12.39 6.11 13.50
C THR A 25 -12.07 6.78 12.16
N ALA A 26 -12.47 8.05 12.03
CA ALA A 26 -12.03 8.93 10.96
C ALA A 26 -10.56 9.33 11.19
N THR A 27 -9.65 8.79 10.39
CA THR A 27 -8.21 9.02 10.54
C THR A 27 -7.81 10.47 10.29
N ASP A 28 -8.53 11.15 9.41
CA ASP A 28 -8.27 12.55 9.09
C ASP A 28 -8.58 13.43 10.31
N ASP A 29 -9.71 13.19 10.99
CA ASP A 29 -10.07 13.89 12.23
C ASP A 29 -9.09 13.58 13.36
N LEU A 30 -8.61 12.34 13.44
CA LEU A 30 -7.63 11.92 14.44
C LEU A 30 -6.29 12.66 14.30
N LEU A 31 -5.94 13.06 13.07
CA LEU A 31 -4.64 13.62 12.73
C LEU A 31 -4.68 15.12 12.41
N ALA A 32 -5.87 15.73 12.30
CA ALA A 32 -6.07 17.09 11.79
C ALA A 32 -5.17 18.16 12.45
N ASP A 33 -4.96 18.07 13.77
CA ASP A 33 -4.18 19.02 14.56
C ASP A 33 -2.84 18.44 15.07
N VAL A 34 -2.41 17.30 14.53
CA VAL A 34 -1.20 16.62 14.97
C VAL A 34 -0.03 17.00 14.06
N ALA A 35 0.77 17.95 14.52
CA ALA A 35 1.96 18.38 13.80
C ALA A 35 2.94 17.22 13.57
N ASP A 36 3.44 17.12 12.34
CA ASP A 36 4.47 16.17 11.89
C ASP A 36 4.13 14.69 12.04
N VAL A 37 2.84 14.37 12.12
CA VAL A 37 2.33 13.00 12.05
C VAL A 37 1.32 12.93 10.92
N TYR A 38 1.58 12.05 9.97
CA TYR A 38 0.80 11.92 8.75
C TYR A 38 0.28 10.49 8.65
N LEU A 39 -0.92 10.32 8.09
CA LEU A 39 -1.34 9.01 7.63
C LEU A 39 -0.37 8.56 6.53
N SER A 40 0.16 7.36 6.67
CA SER A 40 1.08 6.73 5.70
C SER A 40 0.35 5.61 4.97
N ALA A 41 -0.30 4.72 5.71
CA ALA A 41 -1.08 3.65 5.11
C ALA A 41 -2.33 3.34 5.94
N ASP A 42 -3.42 2.99 5.28
CA ASP A 42 -4.58 2.34 5.85
C ASP A 42 -4.59 0.87 5.43
N LEU A 43 -4.35 -0.03 6.39
CA LEU A 43 -4.30 -1.47 6.14
C LEU A 43 -5.68 -2.13 6.28
N GLY A 44 -6.72 -1.35 6.62
CA GLY A 44 -8.07 -1.84 6.78
C GLY A 44 -8.31 -2.60 8.08
N LYS A 45 -9.33 -3.47 8.07
CA LYS A 45 -9.76 -4.21 9.26
C LYS A 45 -8.73 -5.22 9.71
N VAL A 46 -8.59 -5.38 11.02
CA VAL A 46 -7.72 -6.38 11.65
C VAL A 46 -8.44 -7.14 12.75
N GLY A 47 -7.94 -8.33 13.08
CA GLY A 47 -8.47 -9.16 14.17
C GLY A 47 -9.92 -9.60 13.89
N THR A 48 -10.82 -9.32 14.83
CA THR A 48 -12.26 -9.66 14.72
C THR A 48 -13.06 -8.70 13.82
N GLY A 49 -12.40 -7.72 13.20
CA GLY A 49 -13.02 -6.78 12.26
C GLY A 49 -13.60 -5.51 12.89
N HIS A 50 -13.52 -5.37 14.21
CA HIS A 50 -13.97 -4.16 14.94
C HIS A 50 -12.91 -3.04 15.00
N GLU A 51 -11.68 -3.36 14.66
CA GLU A 51 -10.56 -2.42 14.65
C GLU A 51 -10.00 -2.31 13.24
N ARG A 52 -9.39 -1.15 12.95
CA ARG A 52 -8.52 -0.98 11.80
C ARG A 52 -7.09 -0.75 12.23
N MET A 53 -6.16 -1.13 11.35
CA MET A 53 -4.75 -0.84 11.52
C MET A 53 -4.33 0.21 10.50
N VAL A 54 -3.65 1.24 10.98
CA VAL A 54 -3.05 2.27 10.15
C VAL A 54 -1.57 2.39 10.44
N LEU A 55 -0.80 2.79 9.43
CA LEU A 55 0.57 3.23 9.55
C LEU A 55 0.61 4.74 9.52
N LEU A 56 1.40 5.32 10.41
CA LEU A 56 1.66 6.73 10.51
C LEU A 56 3.12 7.00 10.15
N GLY A 57 3.36 7.96 9.27
CA GLY A 57 4.69 8.47 8.95
C GLY A 57 4.92 9.79 9.66
N GLY A 58 6.10 10.02 10.22
CA GLY A 58 6.41 11.30 10.85
C GLY A 58 7.80 11.38 11.44
N TYR A 59 8.08 12.46 12.15
CA TYR A 59 9.26 12.50 13.02
C TYR A 59 9.06 11.56 14.20
N ARG A 60 10.09 10.79 14.55
CA ARG A 60 10.06 9.83 15.66
C ARG A 60 9.57 10.47 16.96
N SER A 61 10.05 11.67 17.28
CA SER A 61 9.64 12.37 18.50
C SER A 61 8.17 12.81 18.46
N ALA A 62 7.64 13.17 17.29
CA ALA A 62 6.24 13.53 17.11
C ALA A 62 5.33 12.30 17.26
N LEU A 63 5.69 11.17 16.63
CA LEU A 63 4.99 9.90 16.78
C LEU A 63 4.96 9.41 18.23
N GLN A 64 6.06 9.55 18.96
CA GLN A 64 6.13 9.19 20.39
C GLN A 64 5.23 10.09 21.26
N ARG A 65 5.23 11.41 21.01
CA ARG A 65 4.34 12.35 21.72
C ARG A 65 2.87 12.06 21.43
N PHE A 66 2.53 11.80 20.17
CA PHE A 66 1.19 11.45 19.75
C PHE A 66 0.74 10.12 20.40
N GLY A 67 1.61 9.11 20.39
CA GLY A 67 1.36 7.81 21.02
C GLY A 67 1.10 7.87 22.52
N ALA A 68 1.63 8.86 23.24
CA ALA A 68 1.38 9.05 24.67
C ALA A 68 -0.08 9.37 25.01
N GLY A 69 -0.90 9.78 24.03
CA GLY A 69 -2.34 9.97 24.17
C GLY A 69 -3.16 8.68 24.16
N PHE A 70 -2.55 7.54 23.81
CA PHE A 70 -3.23 6.26 23.69
C PHE A 70 -2.88 5.29 24.82
N PRO A 71 -3.70 4.24 25.05
CA PRO A 71 -3.33 3.15 25.94
C PRO A 71 -1.98 2.54 25.56
N ALA A 72 -1.24 2.06 26.55
CA ALA A 72 0.05 1.41 26.33
C ALA A 72 -0.08 0.27 25.30
N GLY A 73 0.77 0.30 24.27
CA GLY A 73 0.79 -0.69 23.20
C GLY A 73 -0.19 -0.45 22.04
N ALA A 74 -1.04 0.59 22.09
CA ALA A 74 -1.94 0.92 20.98
C ALA A 74 -1.18 1.47 19.76
N LEU A 75 -0.13 2.26 20.01
CA LEU A 75 0.79 2.79 19.00
C LEU A 75 2.19 2.22 19.22
N HIS A 76 2.80 1.67 18.16
CA HIS A 76 4.15 1.14 18.16
C HIS A 76 5.00 1.85 17.10
N VAL A 77 5.99 2.64 17.54
CA VAL A 77 6.97 3.26 16.65
C VAL A 77 8.05 2.24 16.31
N SER A 78 8.25 1.97 15.02
CA SER A 78 9.23 0.98 14.55
C SER A 78 10.66 1.48 14.78
N ASP A 79 11.55 0.60 15.24
CA ASP A 79 12.99 0.89 15.35
C ASP A 79 13.76 0.56 14.08
N ASP A 80 13.19 -0.26 13.20
CA ASP A 80 13.84 -0.76 11.98
C ASP A 80 13.74 0.21 10.80
N HIS A 81 12.76 1.12 10.83
CA HIS A 81 12.46 2.01 9.72
C HIS A 81 12.86 3.45 10.04
N GLY A 82 13.89 3.94 9.34
CA GLY A 82 14.42 5.31 9.48
C GLY A 82 13.76 6.37 8.58
N ALA A 83 12.66 6.04 7.91
CA ALA A 83 11.96 6.94 6.98
C ALA A 83 10.45 6.97 7.29
N ALA A 84 9.81 8.09 7.00
CA ALA A 84 8.36 8.29 7.11
C ALA A 84 7.70 8.07 5.75
N PHE A 85 7.58 6.82 5.29
CA PHE A 85 7.04 6.50 3.96
C PHE A 85 5.63 7.05 3.74
N HIS A 86 5.26 7.31 2.48
CA HIS A 86 3.92 7.77 2.09
C HIS A 86 3.48 9.03 2.87
N SER A 87 4.41 9.98 3.04
CA SER A 87 4.14 11.22 3.76
C SER A 87 4.82 12.42 3.09
N PRO A 88 4.37 13.66 3.35
CA PRO A 88 5.00 14.86 2.82
C PRO A 88 6.51 14.96 3.13
N LEU A 89 7.01 14.29 4.17
CA LEU A 89 8.44 14.26 4.51
C LEU A 89 9.30 13.53 3.45
N GLN A 90 8.69 12.80 2.52
CA GLN A 90 9.36 12.12 1.42
C GLN A 90 9.43 12.95 0.13
N GLN A 91 9.13 14.27 0.16
CA GLN A 91 9.19 15.11 -1.04
C GLN A 91 10.54 15.03 -1.76
N HIS A 92 11.64 14.96 -1.00
CA HIS A 92 13.00 14.79 -1.55
C HIS A 92 13.16 13.52 -2.43
N ILE A 93 12.38 12.46 -2.17
CA ILE A 93 12.34 11.26 -3.00
C ILE A 93 11.61 11.55 -4.31
N SER A 94 10.47 12.22 -4.25
CA SER A 94 9.72 12.61 -5.45
C SER A 94 10.57 13.51 -6.36
N ASP A 95 11.22 14.53 -5.79
CA ASP A 95 12.11 15.44 -6.52
C ASP A 95 13.28 14.69 -7.18
N TYR A 96 13.81 13.68 -6.49
CA TYR A 96 14.89 12.84 -7.00
C TYR A 96 14.44 11.93 -8.17
N LEU A 97 13.23 11.38 -8.07
CA LEU A 97 12.68 10.47 -9.07
C LEU A 97 12.17 11.21 -10.31
N GLU A 98 11.72 12.47 -10.17
CA GLU A 98 11.07 13.25 -11.22
C GLU A 98 11.84 13.25 -12.56
N PRO A 99 13.15 13.56 -12.63
CA PRO A 99 13.88 13.55 -13.90
C PRO A 99 13.94 12.16 -14.55
N THR A 100 13.94 11.10 -13.74
CA THR A 100 13.94 9.71 -14.23
C THR A 100 12.57 9.36 -14.79
N LEU A 101 11.50 9.69 -14.07
CA LEU A 101 10.13 9.48 -14.51
C LEU A 101 9.86 10.26 -15.81
N ASP A 102 10.33 11.51 -15.92
CA ASP A 102 10.19 12.34 -17.12
C ASP A 102 10.86 11.73 -18.36
N ALA A 103 12.02 11.11 -18.20
CA ALA A 103 12.74 10.44 -19.28
C ALA A 103 12.17 9.05 -19.64
N MET A 104 11.39 8.42 -18.76
CA MET A 104 10.80 7.11 -19.00
C MET A 104 9.62 7.18 -19.99
N THR A 105 9.49 6.18 -20.84
CA THR A 105 8.28 5.96 -21.65
C THR A 105 7.31 5.10 -20.85
N PHE A 106 6.09 5.59 -20.65
CA PHE A 106 4.99 4.84 -20.04
C PHE A 106 4.04 4.35 -21.12
N HIS A 107 3.50 3.15 -20.93
CA HIS A 107 2.51 2.54 -21.81
C HIS A 107 1.23 2.28 -21.03
N ASP A 108 0.11 2.27 -21.75
CA ASP A 108 -1.17 1.86 -21.17
C ASP A 108 -1.04 0.43 -20.64
N PRO A 109 -1.42 0.17 -19.38
CA PRO A 109 -1.32 -1.16 -18.82
C PRO A 109 -2.28 -2.13 -19.52
N ARG A 110 -1.77 -3.30 -19.92
CA ARG A 110 -2.58 -4.35 -20.55
C ARG A 110 -3.62 -4.96 -19.61
N VAL A 111 -3.33 -4.92 -18.31
CA VAL A 111 -4.22 -5.35 -17.23
C VAL A 111 -4.44 -4.13 -16.35
N PRO A 112 -5.69 -3.73 -16.05
CA PRO A 112 -5.95 -2.57 -15.21
C PRO A 112 -5.22 -2.67 -13.86
N VAL A 113 -4.65 -1.55 -13.42
CA VAL A 113 -3.94 -1.47 -12.14
C VAL A 113 -4.85 -0.80 -11.13
N HIS A 114 -5.23 -1.49 -10.06
CA HIS A 114 -6.02 -0.88 -8.99
C HIS A 114 -5.13 -0.09 -8.03
N SER A 115 -5.45 1.20 -7.85
CA SER A 115 -4.66 2.10 -7.02
C SER A 115 -4.89 1.85 -5.53
N CYS A 116 -3.83 1.99 -4.73
CA CYS A 116 -3.98 2.08 -3.27
C CYS A 116 -4.30 3.51 -2.82
N MET A 117 -4.13 4.54 -3.65
CA MET A 117 -4.43 5.92 -3.23
C MET A 117 -5.92 6.25 -3.37
N GLU A 118 -6.59 5.60 -4.30
CA GLU A 118 -7.98 5.88 -4.70
C GLU A 118 -8.64 4.58 -5.16
N ARG A 119 -9.93 4.39 -4.86
CA ARG A 119 -10.72 3.23 -5.32
C ARG A 119 -11.01 3.36 -6.82
N LYS A 120 -10.00 3.11 -7.65
CA LYS A 120 -10.01 3.33 -9.10
C LYS A 120 -9.12 2.32 -9.83
N ALA A 121 -9.58 1.86 -10.98
CA ALA A 121 -8.75 1.15 -11.97
C ALA A 121 -8.00 2.17 -12.85
N LEU A 122 -6.68 2.06 -12.89
CA LEU A 122 -5.80 2.85 -13.75
C LEU A 122 -5.58 2.08 -15.06
N THR A 123 -5.83 2.75 -16.18
CA THR A 123 -5.87 2.12 -17.52
C THR A 123 -5.03 2.86 -18.56
N THR A 124 -4.42 3.99 -18.19
CA THR A 124 -3.62 4.80 -19.09
C THR A 124 -2.19 5.00 -18.59
N ALA A 125 -1.26 5.21 -19.52
CA ALA A 125 0.14 5.51 -19.24
C ALA A 125 0.31 6.71 -18.31
N GLU A 126 -0.52 7.75 -18.49
CA GLU A 126 -0.47 8.98 -17.68
C GLU A 126 -0.90 8.74 -16.24
N GLU A 127 -1.95 7.94 -16.03
CA GLU A 127 -2.38 7.54 -14.68
C GLU A 127 -1.29 6.75 -13.95
N ILE A 128 -0.59 5.86 -14.65
CA ILE A 128 0.53 5.11 -14.05
C ILE A 128 1.71 6.05 -13.73
N ARG A 129 2.05 6.96 -14.64
CA ARG A 129 3.08 7.98 -14.41
C ARG A 129 2.75 8.83 -13.18
N ASP A 130 1.52 9.30 -13.08
CA ASP A 130 1.03 10.09 -11.94
C ASP A 130 1.08 9.30 -10.63
N LEU A 131 0.68 8.02 -10.64
CA LEU A 131 0.81 7.13 -9.49
C LEU A 131 2.26 7.09 -8.98
N PHE A 132 3.24 6.87 -9.86
CA PHE A 132 4.66 6.85 -9.46
C PHE A 132 5.15 8.17 -8.86
N ARG A 133 4.68 9.31 -9.38
CA ARG A 133 5.05 10.64 -8.87
C ARG A 133 4.52 10.88 -7.46
N ARG A 134 3.27 10.50 -7.21
CA ARG A 134 2.59 10.68 -5.92
C ARG A 134 3.00 9.66 -4.87
N ASN A 135 3.43 8.46 -5.28
CA ASN A 135 3.63 7.33 -4.35
C ASN A 135 4.55 7.59 -3.16
N PRO A 136 5.68 8.32 -3.28
CA PRO A 136 6.52 8.57 -2.12
C PRO A 136 5.81 9.38 -1.02
N THR A 137 4.90 10.29 -1.39
CA THR A 137 4.36 11.32 -0.48
C THR A 137 2.89 11.16 -0.13
N ALA A 138 2.10 10.51 -0.98
CA ALA A 138 0.68 10.30 -0.77
C ALA A 138 0.42 9.07 0.11
N PRO A 139 -0.58 9.11 1.02
CA PRO A 139 -1.00 7.95 1.77
C PRO A 139 -1.59 6.88 0.85
N VAL A 140 -1.45 5.62 1.28
CA VAL A 140 -2.00 4.45 0.58
C VAL A 140 -3.07 3.75 1.42
N SER A 141 -4.00 3.05 0.78
CA SER A 141 -5.12 2.35 1.41
C SER A 141 -5.31 1.01 0.72
N VAL A 142 -5.10 -0.06 1.50
CA VAL A 142 -5.42 -1.42 1.07
C VAL A 142 -6.93 -1.58 0.83
N PRO A 143 -7.83 -1.01 1.66
CA PRO A 143 -9.27 -0.98 1.37
C PRO A 143 -9.64 -0.35 0.02
N HIS A 144 -8.96 0.71 -0.42
CA HIS A 144 -9.20 1.28 -1.76
C HIS A 144 -8.86 0.29 -2.88
N MET A 145 -7.69 -0.35 -2.78
CA MET A 145 -7.25 -1.33 -3.77
C MET A 145 -8.17 -2.55 -3.80
N ILE A 146 -8.48 -3.15 -2.63
CA ILE A 146 -9.39 -4.30 -2.52
C ILE A 146 -10.78 -3.93 -3.03
N GLY A 147 -11.34 -2.80 -2.60
CA GLY A 147 -12.66 -2.36 -3.05
C GLY A 147 -12.70 -2.13 -4.57
N GLY A 148 -11.62 -1.63 -5.16
CA GLY A 148 -11.52 -1.50 -6.62
C GLY A 148 -11.53 -2.84 -7.34
N LEU A 149 -10.78 -3.83 -6.82
CA LEU A 149 -10.76 -5.20 -7.34
C LEU A 149 -12.15 -5.86 -7.24
N GLU A 150 -12.86 -5.65 -6.13
CA GLU A 150 -14.22 -6.14 -5.92
C GLU A 150 -15.20 -5.50 -6.92
N ASP A 151 -15.13 -4.19 -7.13
CA ASP A 151 -15.97 -3.48 -8.10
C ASP A 151 -15.76 -3.98 -9.54
N SER A 152 -14.57 -4.50 -9.84
CA SER A 152 -14.23 -5.09 -11.13
C SER A 152 -14.55 -6.58 -11.24
N GLY A 153 -15.20 -7.16 -10.22
CA GLY A 153 -15.66 -8.55 -10.23
C GLY A 153 -14.53 -9.56 -10.06
N THR A 154 -13.49 -9.24 -9.31
CA THR A 154 -12.40 -10.17 -9.02
C THR A 154 -12.92 -11.41 -8.27
N GLU A 155 -12.61 -12.59 -8.79
CA GLU A 155 -13.05 -13.88 -8.21
C GLU A 155 -11.92 -14.62 -7.47
N LEU A 156 -10.66 -14.27 -7.72
CA LEU A 156 -9.48 -14.86 -7.08
C LEU A 156 -8.32 -13.86 -7.06
N GLY A 157 -7.70 -13.70 -5.88
CA GLY A 157 -6.48 -12.92 -5.70
C GLY A 157 -5.25 -13.80 -5.53
N LEU A 158 -4.14 -13.45 -6.21
CA LEU A 158 -2.84 -14.08 -6.00
C LEU A 158 -1.86 -13.05 -5.45
N VAL A 159 -1.33 -13.31 -4.25
CA VAL A 159 -0.31 -12.46 -3.63
C VAL A 159 1.06 -13.02 -4.00
N LEU A 160 1.77 -12.30 -4.85
CA LEU A 160 3.07 -12.73 -5.36
C LEU A 160 4.19 -12.14 -4.52
N GLY A 161 4.97 -13.00 -3.86
CA GLY A 161 6.08 -12.62 -3.00
C GLY A 161 5.68 -12.40 -1.53
N PRO A 162 6.66 -12.05 -0.67
CA PRO A 162 6.44 -11.91 0.77
C PRO A 162 5.41 -10.83 1.08
N ALA A 163 4.41 -11.16 1.88
CA ALA A 163 3.41 -10.21 2.33
C ALA A 163 3.13 -10.35 3.82
N ALA A 164 2.82 -9.23 4.48
CA ALA A 164 2.38 -9.27 5.86
C ALA A 164 1.04 -10.00 5.97
N PHE A 165 0.99 -11.01 6.84
CA PHE A 165 -0.21 -11.79 7.10
C PHE A 165 -1.39 -10.87 7.51
N GLY A 166 -2.56 -11.11 6.93
CA GLY A 166 -3.79 -10.37 7.24
C GLY A 166 -4.06 -9.14 6.35
N THR A 167 -3.11 -8.70 5.52
CA THR A 167 -3.30 -7.53 4.62
C THR A 167 -4.54 -7.69 3.73
N PHE A 168 -4.80 -8.90 3.24
CA PHE A 168 -5.89 -9.18 2.29
C PHE A 168 -7.04 -9.98 2.90
N GLN A 169 -7.08 -10.14 4.23
CA GLN A 169 -8.06 -11.01 4.92
C GLN A 169 -9.52 -10.59 4.74
N ASN A 170 -9.76 -9.35 4.28
CA ASN A 170 -11.09 -8.76 4.18
C ASN A 170 -11.62 -8.70 2.74
N ALA A 171 -10.89 -9.24 1.76
CA ALA A 171 -11.39 -9.32 0.39
C ALA A 171 -12.63 -10.23 0.33
N SER A 172 -13.62 -9.86 -0.49
CA SER A 172 -14.80 -10.68 -0.72
C SER A 172 -14.54 -11.92 -1.59
N PHE A 173 -13.31 -12.10 -2.06
CA PHE A 173 -12.85 -13.19 -2.91
C PHE A 173 -11.69 -13.94 -2.24
N PRO A 174 -11.48 -15.24 -2.56
CA PRO A 174 -10.35 -16.02 -2.05
C PRO A 174 -9.02 -15.39 -2.44
N VAL A 175 -8.04 -15.46 -1.54
CA VAL A 175 -6.67 -14.96 -1.76
C VAL A 175 -5.67 -16.07 -1.47
N VAL A 176 -4.77 -16.34 -2.42
CA VAL A 176 -3.72 -17.36 -2.33
C VAL A 176 -2.34 -16.69 -2.33
N HIS A 177 -1.48 -17.09 -1.40
CA HIS A 177 -0.12 -16.55 -1.27
C HIS A 177 0.90 -17.41 -2.00
N VAL A 178 1.58 -16.82 -2.99
CA VAL A 178 2.61 -17.47 -3.81
C VAL A 178 3.96 -16.84 -3.48
N GLU A 179 4.62 -17.39 -2.46
CA GLU A 179 5.90 -16.87 -1.93
C GLU A 179 7.11 -17.68 -2.45
N SER A 180 6.86 -18.86 -3.00
CA SER A 180 7.88 -19.73 -3.59
C SER A 180 7.33 -20.44 -4.85
N PRO A 181 8.20 -20.94 -5.74
CA PRO A 181 7.75 -21.72 -6.91
C PRO A 181 6.86 -22.92 -6.56
N ASP A 182 7.01 -23.52 -5.39
CA ASP A 182 6.22 -24.68 -4.97
C ASP A 182 4.73 -24.31 -4.73
N HIS A 183 4.45 -23.05 -4.38
CA HIS A 183 3.08 -22.56 -4.16
C HIS A 183 2.33 -22.35 -5.48
N VAL A 184 3.00 -22.42 -6.64
CA VAL A 184 2.34 -22.30 -7.96
C VAL A 184 1.32 -23.44 -8.14
N PHE A 185 1.60 -24.64 -7.63
CA PHE A 185 0.66 -25.75 -7.68
C PHE A 185 -0.60 -25.49 -6.83
N GLU A 186 -0.45 -24.84 -5.68
CA GLU A 186 -1.57 -24.44 -4.82
C GLU A 186 -2.43 -23.38 -5.51
N ALA A 187 -1.80 -22.39 -6.16
CA ALA A 187 -2.52 -21.38 -6.94
C ALA A 187 -3.30 -21.99 -8.11
N MET A 188 -2.70 -22.94 -8.85
CA MET A 188 -3.41 -23.64 -9.92
C MET A 188 -4.57 -24.50 -9.38
N THR A 189 -4.36 -25.20 -8.26
CA THR A 189 -5.42 -25.95 -7.59
C THR A 189 -6.59 -25.04 -7.20
N ALA A 190 -6.31 -23.87 -6.64
CA ALA A 190 -7.35 -22.90 -6.28
C ALA A 190 -8.16 -22.42 -7.50
N VAL A 191 -7.50 -22.16 -8.64
CA VAL A 191 -8.18 -21.84 -9.90
C VAL A 191 -9.19 -22.92 -10.28
N TYR A 192 -8.79 -24.20 -10.18
CA TYR A 192 -9.70 -25.33 -10.45
C TYR A 192 -10.82 -25.45 -9.41
N ASP A 193 -10.49 -25.38 -8.12
CA ASP A 193 -11.44 -25.57 -7.02
C ASP A 193 -12.52 -24.47 -6.98
N PHE A 194 -12.15 -23.24 -7.32
CA PHE A 194 -13.08 -22.11 -7.42
C PHE A 194 -13.76 -21.99 -8.80
N GLY A 195 -13.47 -22.91 -9.73
CA GLY A 195 -14.12 -22.95 -11.04
C GLY A 195 -13.79 -21.74 -11.92
N ILE A 196 -12.62 -21.13 -11.74
CA ILE A 196 -12.18 -19.96 -12.51
C ILE A 196 -11.85 -20.41 -13.94
N GLU A 197 -12.60 -19.93 -14.92
CA GLU A 197 -12.31 -20.19 -16.33
C GLU A 197 -11.06 -19.44 -16.77
N LEU A 198 -9.98 -20.19 -17.02
CA LEU A 198 -8.79 -19.62 -17.64
C LEU A 198 -9.02 -19.45 -19.15
N PRO A 199 -8.81 -18.24 -19.72
CA PRO A 199 -8.89 -18.06 -21.16
C PRO A 199 -7.85 -18.96 -21.86
N SER A 200 -8.28 -19.66 -22.90
CA SER A 200 -7.42 -20.52 -23.69
C SER A 200 -6.28 -19.72 -24.33
N THR A 201 -5.07 -20.25 -24.25
CA THR A 201 -3.81 -19.62 -24.70
C THR A 201 -3.72 -19.38 -26.23
N GLU A 202 -4.76 -19.70 -27.01
CA GLU A 202 -4.75 -19.57 -28.48
C GLU A 202 -4.87 -18.13 -28.99
N ALA A 203 -5.21 -17.14 -28.15
CA ALA A 203 -5.46 -15.77 -28.59
C ALA A 203 -4.26 -14.80 -28.55
N GLY A 204 -3.01 -15.27 -28.39
CA GLY A 204 -1.93 -14.38 -27.92
C GLY A 204 -0.53 -14.48 -28.53
N VAL A 205 -0.30 -15.25 -29.60
CA VAL A 205 1.00 -15.22 -30.32
C VAL A 205 0.75 -15.00 -31.80
N THR A 206 0.61 -13.75 -32.20
CA THR A 206 0.95 -13.34 -33.57
C THR A 206 2.35 -12.73 -33.51
N GLN A 207 3.28 -13.31 -34.27
CA GLN A 207 4.67 -12.86 -34.42
C GLN A 207 4.77 -11.42 -34.92
#